data_AF-A0A359G6U1-F1
#
_entry.id   AF-A0A359G6U1-F1
#
_cell.length_a   1.000
_cell.length_b   1.000
_cell.length_c   1.000
_cell.angle_alpha   90.00
_cell.angle_beta   90.00
_cell.angle_gamma   90.00
#
_symmetry.space_group_name_H-M   'P 1'
#
loop_
_entity.id
_entity.type
_entity.pdbx_description
1 polymer ?
#
loop_
_entity_poly.entity_id
_entity_poly.type
_entity_poly.pdbx_seq_one_letter_code
_entity_poly.pdbx_strand_id
1 'polypeptide(L)'
;MAARLCTLLCLLLAAGCDRASTLSLGEVPEGSLRSIRALKQRCTSAAGHVVAEPLAVRGVVTANDRYGEFPHEIVIEDDTGGLRIALDRARLADLFPLGSTVTVQCDGLALGLYGGRVVLGSAPDARYGVARIPADRISRHLRCEGHAGMPEVGPVTADAIRTPERIDT
;
A
#
# COMPACT_ATOMS: atom_id res chain seq x y z
N MET A 1 -2.70 44.78 33.21
CA MET A 1 -3.20 43.39 33.33
C MET A 1 -3.53 42.70 32.01
N ALA A 2 -3.81 43.42 30.91
CA ALA A 2 -4.14 42.81 29.60
C ALA A 2 -2.96 42.08 28.92
N ALA A 3 -1.73 42.58 29.08
CA ALA A 3 -0.55 41.98 28.43
C ALA A 3 -0.14 40.60 28.98
N ARG A 4 -0.54 40.26 30.21
CA ARG A 4 -0.27 38.96 30.84
C ARG A 4 -1.31 37.89 30.45
N LEU A 5 -2.49 38.31 29.99
CA LEU A 5 -3.56 37.40 29.57
C LEU A 5 -3.35 36.93 28.11
N CYS A 6 -2.82 37.79 27.24
CA CYS A 6 -2.45 37.41 25.87
C CYS A 6 -1.25 36.45 25.79
N THR A 7 -0.29 36.57 26.70
CA THR A 7 0.89 35.68 26.71
C THR A 7 0.54 34.25 27.11
N LEU A 8 -0.45 34.07 28.00
CA LEU A 8 -0.98 32.76 28.39
C LEU A 8 -1.83 32.10 27.29
N LEU A 9 -2.53 32.89 26.46
CA LEU A 9 -3.34 32.36 25.34
C LEU A 9 -2.46 31.84 24.19
N CYS A 10 -1.30 32.46 23.94
CA CYS A 10 -0.35 32.00 22.91
C CYS A 10 0.38 30.70 23.30
N LEU A 11 0.59 30.45 24.60
CA LEU A 11 1.26 29.24 25.08
C LEU A 11 0.39 27.97 25.01
N LEU A 12 -0.95 28.11 25.00
CA LEU A 12 -1.87 26.99 24.84
C LEU A 12 -2.02 26.53 23.39
N LEU A 13 -1.77 27.40 22.40
CA LEU A 13 -1.88 27.07 20.98
C LEU A 13 -0.63 26.35 20.43
N ALA A 14 0.52 26.46 21.12
CA ALA A 14 1.76 25.79 20.69
C ALA A 14 1.88 24.33 21.18
N ALA A 15 1.01 23.87 22.08
CA ALA A 15 1.04 22.49 22.58
C ALA A 15 0.27 21.49 21.69
N GLY A 16 -0.40 21.97 20.63
CA GLY A 16 -1.33 21.17 19.82
C GLY A 16 -0.82 20.71 18.45
N CYS A 17 0.39 21.06 18.05
CA CYS A 17 0.90 20.76 16.71
C CYS A 17 2.34 20.25 16.72
N ASP A 18 2.62 19.19 17.47
CA ASP A 18 3.83 18.41 17.18
C ASP A 18 3.73 16.95 17.64
N ARG A 19 2.78 16.22 17.07
CA ARG A 19 2.75 14.75 17.16
C ARG A 19 2.73 14.09 15.78
N ALA A 20 3.56 14.60 14.89
CA ALA A 20 3.95 13.92 13.65
C ALA A 20 5.47 13.67 13.62
N SER A 21 6.06 13.41 14.78
CA SER A 21 7.50 13.19 14.90
C SER A 21 7.81 11.69 14.79
N THR A 22 8.26 11.34 13.58
CA THR A 22 9.08 10.16 13.25
C THR A 22 8.52 8.81 13.68
N LEU A 23 7.59 8.27 12.88
CA LEU A 23 7.47 6.82 12.77
C LEU A 23 8.72 6.32 12.02
N SER A 24 9.76 5.94 12.77
CA SER A 24 10.54 4.79 12.34
C SER A 24 9.56 3.62 12.28
N LEU A 25 9.68 2.76 11.27
CA LEU A 25 8.79 1.61 11.13
C LEU A 25 9.08 0.61 12.26
N GLY A 26 8.54 0.90 13.45
CA GLY A 26 8.43 -0.01 14.57
C GLY A 26 7.54 -1.18 14.20
N GLU A 27 7.50 -2.15 15.09
CA GLU A 27 6.62 -3.31 14.96
C GLU A 27 5.18 -2.87 14.63
N VAL A 28 4.54 -3.57 13.70
CA VAL A 28 3.13 -3.31 13.38
C VAL A 28 2.34 -3.40 14.69
N PRO A 29 1.60 -2.36 15.11
CA PRO A 29 0.91 -2.39 16.39
C PRO A 29 0.02 -3.64 16.51
N GLU A 30 0.06 -4.31 17.66
CA GLU A 30 -0.74 -5.52 17.88
C GLU A 30 -2.22 -5.26 17.54
N GLY A 31 -2.82 -6.17 16.76
CA GLY A 31 -4.22 -6.05 16.35
C GLY A 31 -4.51 -4.96 15.29
N SER A 32 -3.51 -4.34 14.66
CA SER A 32 -3.71 -3.38 13.54
C SER A 32 -3.75 -4.03 12.15
N LEU A 33 -3.31 -5.30 12.04
CA LEU A 33 -3.34 -6.03 10.78
C LEU A 33 -4.77 -6.33 10.33
N ARG A 34 -5.10 -6.03 9.09
CA ARG A 34 -6.40 -6.30 8.46
C ARG A 34 -6.20 -7.04 7.14
N SER A 35 -7.25 -7.71 6.69
CA SER A 35 -7.26 -8.26 5.34
C SER A 35 -7.38 -7.17 4.29
N ILE A 36 -6.86 -7.44 3.09
CA ILE A 36 -6.94 -6.52 1.96
C ILE A 36 -8.40 -6.22 1.60
N ARG A 37 -9.29 -7.21 1.66
CA ARG A 37 -10.73 -7.00 1.46
C ARG A 37 -11.30 -5.99 2.46
N ALA A 38 -10.98 -6.13 3.74
CA ALA A 38 -11.47 -5.23 4.77
C ALA A 38 -10.94 -3.79 4.57
N LEU A 39 -9.68 -3.65 4.14
CA LEU A 39 -9.13 -2.35 3.78
C LEU A 39 -9.89 -1.73 2.60
N LYS A 40 -10.13 -2.50 1.52
CA LYS A 40 -10.80 -2.02 0.31
C LYS A 40 -12.23 -1.55 0.58
N GLN A 41 -12.94 -2.17 1.52
CA GLN A 41 -14.30 -1.77 1.92
C GLN A 41 -14.37 -0.36 2.54
N ARG A 42 -13.24 0.22 2.96
CA ARG A 42 -13.18 1.60 3.48
C ARG A 42 -13.23 2.66 2.36
N CYS A 43 -12.99 2.27 1.11
CA CYS A 43 -13.10 3.16 -0.04
C CYS A 43 -14.58 3.32 -0.43
N THR A 44 -15.22 4.40 0.01
CA THR A 44 -16.66 4.65 -0.19
C THR A 44 -16.99 5.50 -1.41
N SER A 45 -16.00 6.18 -2.00
CA SER A 45 -16.21 7.04 -3.17
C SER A 45 -14.95 7.19 -4.03
N ALA A 46 -15.11 7.71 -5.24
CA ALA A 46 -14.00 8.01 -6.15
C ALA A 46 -13.10 9.17 -5.70
N ALA A 47 -13.58 10.02 -4.78
CA ALA A 47 -12.84 11.19 -4.28
C ALA A 47 -11.64 10.82 -3.40
N GLY A 48 -11.49 9.54 -3.06
CA GLY A 48 -10.45 9.05 -2.17
C GLY A 48 -10.89 9.05 -0.69
N HIS A 49 -10.32 8.15 0.08
CA HIS A 49 -10.51 8.01 1.53
C HIS A 49 -9.15 7.91 2.20
N VAL A 50 -8.79 8.88 3.04
CA VAL A 50 -7.56 8.84 3.84
C VAL A 50 -7.79 7.91 5.03
N VAL A 51 -6.89 6.94 5.22
CA VAL A 51 -6.85 6.08 6.40
C VAL A 51 -6.20 6.87 7.53
N ALA A 52 -6.94 7.11 8.61
CA ALA A 52 -6.52 8.00 9.71
C ALA A 52 -6.19 7.26 11.01
N GLU A 53 -6.28 5.93 10.98
CA GLU A 53 -5.96 5.05 12.08
C GLU A 53 -4.74 4.15 11.76
N PRO A 54 -4.01 3.69 12.79
CA PRO A 54 -2.93 2.73 12.62
C PRO A 54 -3.50 1.38 12.16
N LEU A 55 -3.46 1.17 10.84
CA LEU A 55 -3.86 -0.06 10.16
C LEU A 55 -2.72 -0.55 9.28
N ALA A 56 -2.53 -1.86 9.23
CA ALA A 56 -1.61 -2.48 8.30
C ALA A 56 -2.29 -3.58 7.47
N VAL A 57 -1.76 -3.83 6.28
CA VAL A 57 -2.05 -5.03 5.49
C VAL A 57 -0.74 -5.74 5.17
N ARG A 58 -0.81 -7.05 4.97
CA ARG A 58 0.32 -7.89 4.60
C ARG A 58 -0.10 -8.74 3.42
N GLY A 59 0.77 -8.86 2.43
CA GLY A 59 0.51 -9.69 1.26
C GLY A 59 1.79 -10.04 0.51
N VAL A 60 1.67 -10.97 -0.43
CA VAL A 60 2.76 -11.37 -1.33
C VAL A 60 2.73 -10.51 -2.58
N VAL A 61 3.89 -10.05 -3.05
CA VAL A 61 3.99 -9.28 -4.30
C VAL A 61 3.71 -10.21 -5.49
N THR A 62 2.61 -9.94 -6.19
CA THR A 62 2.17 -10.71 -7.37
C THR A 62 2.42 -9.99 -8.69
N ALA A 63 2.61 -8.67 -8.68
CA ALA A 63 3.01 -7.91 -9.87
C ALA A 63 3.86 -6.68 -9.53
N ASN A 64 4.76 -6.34 -10.44
CA ASN A 64 5.65 -5.16 -10.41
C ASN A 64 6.16 -4.88 -11.84
N ASP A 65 7.12 -3.95 -11.96
CA ASP A 65 7.67 -3.49 -13.23
C ASP A 65 8.77 -4.36 -13.87
N ARG A 66 9.00 -5.58 -13.37
CA ARG A 66 10.01 -6.50 -13.91
C ARG A 66 9.84 -6.79 -15.40
N TYR A 67 8.60 -6.86 -15.86
CA TYR A 67 8.25 -7.21 -17.25
C TYR A 67 7.68 -6.02 -18.04
N GLY A 68 7.89 -4.78 -17.57
CA GLY A 68 7.42 -3.57 -18.23
C GLY A 68 5.95 -3.20 -17.96
N GLU A 69 5.23 -4.04 -17.23
CA GLU A 69 3.86 -3.78 -16.75
C GLU A 69 3.85 -3.14 -15.36
N PHE A 70 2.73 -2.53 -14.94
CA PHE A 70 2.63 -1.87 -13.61
C PHE A 70 3.72 -0.81 -13.35
N PRO A 71 3.96 0.14 -14.28
CA PRO A 71 4.94 1.19 -14.03
C PRO A 71 4.55 2.00 -12.80
N HIS A 72 5.49 2.18 -11.87
CA HIS A 72 5.26 2.91 -10.62
C HIS A 72 4.20 2.29 -9.70
N GLU A 73 3.95 0.99 -9.83
CA GLU A 73 3.02 0.28 -8.98
C GLU A 73 3.55 -1.11 -8.61
N ILE A 74 3.09 -1.60 -7.45
CA ILE A 74 3.14 -3.02 -7.11
C ILE A 74 1.72 -3.53 -6.84
N VAL A 75 1.51 -4.83 -7.03
CA VAL A 75 0.31 -5.53 -6.57
C VAL A 75 0.72 -6.50 -5.48
N ILE A 76 0.05 -6.43 -4.35
CA ILE A 76 0.15 -7.43 -3.28
C ILE A 76 -1.15 -8.20 -3.16
N GLU A 77 -1.08 -9.45 -2.72
CA GLU A 77 -2.23 -10.32 -2.52
C GLU A 77 -2.17 -11.02 -1.16
N ASP A 78 -3.34 -11.15 -0.52
CA ASP A 78 -3.61 -12.04 0.60
C ASP A 78 -4.78 -12.98 0.21
N ASP A 79 -5.18 -13.88 1.11
CA ASP A 79 -6.27 -14.85 0.88
C ASP A 79 -7.65 -14.21 0.60
N THR A 80 -7.77 -12.88 0.72
CA THR A 80 -8.99 -12.11 0.50
C THR A 80 -8.98 -11.30 -0.80
N GLY A 81 -7.83 -11.18 -1.46
CA GLY A 81 -7.65 -10.62 -2.80
C GLY A 81 -6.49 -9.64 -2.93
N GLY A 82 -6.39 -9.01 -4.10
CA GLY A 82 -5.28 -8.11 -4.44
C GLY A 82 -5.51 -6.62 -4.14
N LEU A 83 -4.41 -5.92 -3.87
CA LEU A 83 -4.32 -4.47 -3.69
C LEU A 83 -3.19 -3.89 -4.56
N ARG A 84 -3.52 -2.89 -5.38
CA ARG A 84 -2.55 -2.06 -6.09
C ARG A 84 -2.03 -0.96 -5.17
N ILE A 85 -0.73 -0.70 -5.21
CA ILE A 85 -0.06 0.33 -4.43
C ILE A 85 0.75 1.21 -5.38
N ALA A 86 0.46 2.51 -5.41
CA ALA A 86 1.09 3.48 -6.29
C ALA A 86 2.32 4.12 -5.62
N LEU A 87 3.49 4.04 -6.26
CA LEU A 87 4.80 4.41 -5.69
C LEU A 87 5.59 5.28 -6.67
N ASP A 88 6.11 6.42 -6.22
CA ASP A 88 6.84 7.37 -7.08
C ASP A 88 8.31 6.99 -7.24
N ARG A 89 8.55 5.78 -7.73
CA ARG A 89 9.89 5.21 -7.95
C ARG A 89 9.82 4.24 -9.14
N ALA A 90 10.81 4.28 -10.05
CA ALA A 90 10.96 3.30 -11.15
C ALA A 90 11.67 2.01 -10.69
N ARG A 91 11.76 0.92 -11.45
CA ARG A 91 12.48 -0.31 -11.02
C ARG A 91 12.06 -0.82 -9.64
N LEU A 92 10.75 -0.89 -9.41
CA LEU A 92 10.16 -1.41 -8.18
C LEU A 92 10.46 -2.90 -7.97
N ALA A 93 10.71 -3.66 -9.04
CA ALA A 93 11.13 -5.06 -8.96
C ALA A 93 12.42 -5.29 -8.15
N ASP A 94 13.30 -4.29 -8.08
CA ASP A 94 14.53 -4.35 -7.27
C ASP A 94 14.22 -4.22 -5.77
N LEU A 95 13.16 -3.50 -5.41
CA LEU A 95 12.76 -3.22 -4.02
C LEU A 95 11.71 -4.21 -3.50
N PHE A 96 10.82 -4.65 -4.39
CA PHE A 96 9.68 -5.52 -4.13
C PHE A 96 9.66 -6.66 -5.17
N PRO A 97 10.58 -7.64 -5.07
CA PRO A 97 10.63 -8.77 -5.99
C PRO A 97 9.33 -9.59 -5.94
N LEU A 98 8.97 -10.26 -7.04
CA LEU A 98 7.82 -11.16 -7.06
C LEU A 98 8.00 -12.28 -6.02
N GLY A 99 6.92 -12.62 -5.31
CA GLY A 99 6.92 -13.62 -4.24
C GLY A 99 7.47 -13.13 -2.89
N SER A 100 7.92 -11.87 -2.79
CA SER A 100 8.29 -11.31 -1.49
C SER A 100 7.06 -10.96 -0.66
N THR A 101 7.18 -11.07 0.66
CA THR A 101 6.12 -10.63 1.56
C THR A 101 6.30 -9.15 1.86
N VAL A 102 5.26 -8.35 1.64
CA VAL A 102 5.28 -6.92 1.94
C VAL A 102 4.23 -6.62 3.00
N THR A 103 4.65 -5.88 4.01
CA THR A 103 3.76 -5.27 4.99
C THR A 103 3.65 -3.78 4.70
N VAL A 104 2.41 -3.27 4.70
CA VAL A 104 2.08 -1.90 4.35
C VAL A 104 1.37 -1.24 5.52
N GLN A 105 2.01 -0.24 6.14
CA GLN A 105 1.37 0.66 7.10
C GLN A 105 0.54 1.70 6.34
N CYS A 106 -0.78 1.63 6.52
CA CYS A 106 -1.76 2.39 5.76
C CYS A 106 -2.07 3.75 6.37
N ASP A 107 -1.66 4.01 7.61
CA ASP A 107 -1.90 5.28 8.30
C ASP A 107 -1.36 6.47 7.49
N GLY A 108 -2.20 7.47 7.25
CA GLY A 108 -1.87 8.65 6.44
C GLY A 108 -1.75 8.39 4.93
N LEU A 109 -2.04 7.17 4.46
CA LEU A 109 -2.24 6.86 3.04
C LEU A 109 -3.71 7.00 2.66
N ALA A 110 -3.99 7.07 1.36
CA ALA A 110 -5.34 7.17 0.83
C ALA A 110 -5.68 5.98 -0.06
N LEU A 111 -6.95 5.59 -0.01
CA LEU A 111 -7.59 4.65 -0.92
C LEU A 111 -8.44 5.43 -1.91
N GLY A 112 -8.21 5.26 -3.21
CA GLY A 112 -9.10 5.79 -4.23
C GLY A 112 -9.32 4.81 -5.37
N LEU A 113 -10.06 5.25 -6.38
CA LEU A 113 -10.39 4.43 -7.53
C LEU A 113 -9.56 4.84 -8.74
N TYR A 114 -8.94 3.87 -9.38
CA TYR A 114 -8.32 4.02 -10.70
C TYR A 114 -8.75 2.87 -11.59
N GLY A 115 -9.39 3.18 -12.73
CA GLY A 115 -9.96 2.18 -13.64
C GLY A 115 -10.99 1.26 -12.96
N GLY A 116 -11.78 1.79 -12.02
CA GLY A 116 -12.78 1.03 -11.27
C GLY A 116 -12.21 0.09 -10.19
N ARG A 117 -10.90 0.13 -9.94
CA ARG A 117 -10.23 -0.69 -8.92
C ARG A 117 -9.70 0.19 -7.79
N VAL A 118 -9.78 -0.32 -6.56
CA VAL A 118 -9.19 0.35 -5.39
C VAL A 118 -7.67 0.31 -5.50
N VAL A 119 -7.05 1.48 -5.32
CA VAL A 119 -5.60 1.69 -5.28
C VAL A 119 -5.24 2.41 -4.00
N LEU A 120 -4.15 1.98 -3.35
CA LEU A 120 -3.55 2.64 -2.20
C LEU A 120 -2.43 3.57 -2.67
N GLY A 121 -2.39 4.80 -2.14
CA GLY A 121 -1.40 5.81 -2.50
C GLY A 121 -1.27 6.90 -1.45
N SER A 122 -0.61 8.00 -1.79
CA SER A 122 -0.67 9.23 -0.98
C SER A 122 -2.03 9.91 -1.10
N ALA A 123 -2.29 10.84 -0.18
CA ALA A 123 -3.48 11.68 -0.19
C ALA A 123 -3.80 12.21 -1.60
N PRO A 124 -5.10 12.31 -1.96
CA PRO A 124 -5.53 12.76 -3.28
C PRO A 124 -4.94 14.13 -3.63
N ASP A 125 -4.64 14.34 -4.90
CA ASP A 125 -4.36 15.67 -5.44
C ASP A 125 -5.57 16.18 -6.24
N ALA A 126 -5.48 17.39 -6.79
CA ALA A 126 -6.59 17.98 -7.55
C ALA A 126 -6.96 17.20 -8.84
N ARG A 127 -6.16 16.21 -9.26
CA ARG A 127 -6.31 15.48 -10.52
C ARG A 127 -6.76 14.04 -10.33
N TYR A 128 -6.39 13.40 -9.22
CA TYR A 128 -6.63 11.97 -8.99
C TYR A 128 -7.08 11.68 -7.56
N GLY A 129 -7.95 10.67 -7.41
CA GLY A 129 -8.41 10.19 -6.10
C GLY A 129 -7.32 9.55 -5.24
N VAL A 130 -6.09 9.42 -5.76
CA VAL A 130 -4.87 8.98 -5.06
C VAL A 130 -3.65 9.45 -5.84
N ALA A 131 -2.64 9.97 -5.14
CA ALA A 131 -1.32 10.25 -5.69
C ALA A 131 -0.35 9.07 -5.42
N ARG A 132 0.79 9.02 -6.10
CA ARG A 132 1.84 8.05 -5.80
C ARG A 132 2.49 8.37 -4.45
N ILE A 133 2.91 7.35 -3.70
CA ILE A 133 3.71 7.52 -2.48
C ILE A 133 5.11 8.02 -2.88
N PRO A 134 5.55 9.22 -2.43
CA PRO A 134 6.88 9.74 -2.73
C PRO A 134 8.00 8.77 -2.34
N ALA A 135 9.07 8.73 -3.13
CA ALA A 135 10.18 7.78 -2.95
C ALA A 135 10.78 7.80 -1.53
N ASP A 136 10.91 8.97 -0.93
CA ASP A 136 11.43 9.20 0.44
C ASP A 136 10.47 8.75 1.55
N ARG A 137 9.21 8.49 1.20
CA ARG A 137 8.18 7.94 2.09
C ARG A 137 7.95 6.45 1.92
N ILE A 138 8.45 5.81 0.85
CA ILE A 138 8.21 4.38 0.59
C ILE A 138 8.66 3.52 1.77
N SER A 139 9.88 3.70 2.26
CA SER A 139 10.42 2.91 3.39
C SER A 139 9.72 3.18 4.72
N ARG A 140 8.96 4.28 4.83
CA ARG A 140 8.15 4.61 6.01
C ARG A 140 6.82 3.86 6.03
N HIS A 141 6.35 3.39 4.87
CA HIS A 141 5.06 2.71 4.76
C HIS A 141 5.21 1.23 4.39
N LEU A 142 6.20 0.87 3.58
CA LEU A 142 6.37 -0.48 3.05
C LEU A 142 7.63 -1.13 3.61
N ARG A 143 7.47 -2.31 4.21
CA ARG A 143 8.56 -3.22 4.55
C ARG A 143 8.45 -4.48 3.70
N CYS A 144 9.50 -4.74 2.92
CA CYS A 144 9.67 -6.00 2.23
C CYS A 144 10.43 -6.96 3.14
N GLU A 145 9.81 -8.09 3.46
CA GLU A 145 10.45 -9.26 4.03
C GLU A 145 10.79 -10.22 2.87
N GLY A 146 11.81 -11.06 3.05
CA GLY A 146 12.40 -11.87 1.98
C GLY A 146 11.40 -12.66 1.13
N HIS A 147 11.88 -13.15 0.00
CA HIS A 147 11.09 -13.93 -0.93
C HIS A 147 11.00 -15.39 -0.48
N ALA A 148 9.79 -15.92 -0.38
CA ALA A 148 9.60 -17.36 -0.51
C ALA A 148 9.90 -17.66 -1.98
N GLY A 149 10.88 -18.53 -2.24
CA GLY A 149 11.24 -19.04 -3.56
C GLY A 149 10.05 -19.12 -4.52
N MET A 150 9.82 -18.12 -5.36
CA MET A 150 9.01 -18.25 -6.56
C MET A 150 9.60 -19.44 -7.30
N PRO A 151 8.84 -20.52 -7.56
CA PRO A 151 9.32 -21.56 -8.42
C PRO A 151 9.67 -20.91 -9.76
N GLU A 152 10.89 -21.15 -10.23
CA GLU A 152 11.30 -20.71 -11.54
C GLU A 152 10.35 -21.35 -12.56
N VAL A 153 9.52 -20.53 -13.22
CA VAL A 153 8.60 -21.02 -14.25
C VAL A 153 9.43 -21.32 -15.48
N GLY A 154 9.85 -22.58 -15.62
CA GLY A 154 10.46 -23.07 -16.85
C GLY A 154 9.47 -22.99 -18.02
N PRO A 155 9.96 -22.91 -19.27
CA PRO A 155 9.10 -22.93 -20.44
C PRO A 155 8.23 -24.20 -20.45
N VAL A 156 6.92 -24.02 -20.52
CA VAL A 156 5.97 -25.12 -20.75
C VAL A 156 5.93 -25.38 -22.26
N THR A 157 6.40 -26.52 -22.71
CA THR A 157 6.27 -26.93 -24.11
C THR A 157 4.80 -27.22 -24.43
N ALA A 158 4.40 -27.05 -25.70
CA ALA A 158 3.01 -27.31 -26.11
C ALA A 158 2.55 -28.74 -25.76
N ASP A 159 3.46 -29.72 -25.79
CA ASP A 159 3.20 -31.12 -25.41
C ASP A 159 2.89 -31.31 -23.91
N ALA A 160 3.32 -30.37 -23.06
CA ALA A 160 3.04 -30.39 -21.62
C ALA A 160 1.65 -29.80 -21.28
N ILE A 161 1.01 -29.09 -22.21
CA ILE A 161 -0.37 -28.64 -22.10
C ILE A 161 -1.26 -29.80 -22.56
N ARG A 162 -1.52 -30.75 -21.66
CA ARG A 162 -2.43 -31.86 -21.96
C ARG A 162 -3.82 -31.30 -22.25
N THR A 163 -4.40 -31.65 -23.41
CA THR A 163 -5.79 -31.33 -23.73
C THR A 163 -6.67 -31.89 -22.61
N PRO A 164 -7.57 -31.10 -22.00
CA PRO A 164 -8.40 -31.60 -20.92
C PRO A 164 -9.14 -32.85 -21.40
N GLU A 165 -9.04 -33.92 -20.62
CA GLU A 165 -9.80 -35.14 -20.85
C GLU A 165 -11.28 -34.74 -20.85
N ARG A 166 -11.98 -35.07 -21.93
CA ARG A 166 -13.37 -34.67 -22.15
C ARG A 166 -14.18 -35.13 -20.94
N ILE A 167 -14.76 -34.18 -20.21
CA ILE A 167 -15.67 -34.50 -19.10
C ILE A 167 -16.95 -35.02 -19.75
N ASP A 168 -17.02 -36.34 -19.91
CA ASP A 168 -18.21 -37.03 -20.38
C ASP A 168 -19.29 -36.88 -19.30
N THR A 169 -20.39 -36.22 -19.69
CA THR A 169 -21.58 -35.92 -18.87
C THR A 169 -22.42 -37.16 -18.63
#